data_AF-A0A4R1XAW0-F1
#
_entry.id   AF-A0A4R1XAW0-F1
#
_cell.length_a   1.000
_cell.length_b   1.000
_cell.length_c   1.000
_cell.angle_alpha   90.00
_cell.angle_beta   90.00
_cell.angle_gamma   90.00
#
_symmetry.space_group_name_H-M   'P 1'
#
loop_
_entity.id
_entity.type
_entity.pdbx_description
1 polymer ?
#
loop_
_entity_poly.entity_id
_entity_poly.type
_entity_poly.pdbx_seq_one_letter_code
_entity_poly.pdbx_strand_id
1 'polypeptide(L)'
;MKRTNTIHKKRKLIIITILLILLSYVSYKIILDFQETNETSISFSIKPNSDLKDLRINLYVIKSDSPSEWYTYYKVITVINSGTVLTNFKSKYVLAYEVEGISEFNNLYFSTGLLDNVFSRKEDYSVNYSFQNDFVRMNQATKKYSDLDNIVDLKFYDPNTTLYQITDISDENLLFLQTKSFDELKNVTKIKSEDISKLKHLTNSEKVSLVKIHNAKQFEKPLE
;
A
#
# COMPACT_ATOMS: atom_id res chain seq x y z
N MET A 1 47.41 -43.76 -24.98
CA MET A 1 45.96 -43.75 -24.69
C MET A 1 45.47 -42.82 -23.55
N LYS A 2 46.32 -42.14 -22.75
CA LYS A 2 45.84 -41.25 -21.66
C LYS A 2 45.44 -39.81 -22.08
N ARG A 3 45.95 -39.28 -23.20
CA ARG A 3 45.72 -37.88 -23.65
C ARG A 3 44.30 -37.59 -24.17
N THR A 4 43.65 -38.56 -24.79
CA THR A 4 42.29 -38.41 -25.35
C THR A 4 41.23 -38.29 -24.25
N ASN A 5 41.39 -39.02 -23.15
CA ASN A 5 40.49 -38.97 -21.99
C ASN A 5 40.53 -37.63 -21.24
N THR A 6 41.69 -36.98 -21.14
CA THR A 6 41.83 -35.65 -20.50
C THR A 6 41.19 -34.54 -21.33
N ILE A 7 41.33 -34.59 -22.66
CA ILE A 7 40.68 -33.64 -23.57
C ILE A 7 39.16 -33.79 -23.50
N HIS A 8 38.65 -35.02 -23.45
CA HIS A 8 37.21 -35.28 -23.33
C HIS A 8 36.64 -34.81 -21.98
N LYS A 9 37.37 -35.01 -20.88
CA LYS A 9 36.98 -34.47 -19.55
C LYS A 9 36.97 -32.94 -19.52
N LYS A 10 37.98 -32.28 -20.11
CA LYS A 10 38.03 -30.81 -20.21
C LYS A 10 36.87 -30.24 -21.03
N ARG A 11 36.53 -30.88 -22.17
CA ARG A 11 35.38 -30.49 -23.00
C ARG A 11 34.04 -30.65 -22.25
N LYS A 12 33.85 -31.75 -21.53
CA LYS A 12 32.66 -31.95 -20.69
C LYS A 12 32.54 -30.88 -19.59
N LEU A 13 33.65 -30.53 -18.92
CA LEU A 13 33.66 -29.50 -17.90
C LEU A 13 33.25 -28.13 -18.47
N ILE A 14 33.80 -27.74 -19.62
CA ILE A 14 33.44 -26.48 -20.30
C ILE A 14 31.95 -26.44 -20.64
N ILE A 15 31.40 -27.53 -21.20
CA ILE A 15 29.97 -27.62 -21.53
C ILE A 15 29.10 -27.45 -20.28
N ILE A 16 29.45 -28.13 -19.17
CA ILE A 16 28.72 -28.02 -17.90
C ILE A 16 28.76 -26.58 -17.36
N THR A 17 29.92 -25.93 -17.39
CA THR A 17 30.06 -24.54 -16.92
C THR A 17 29.22 -23.58 -17.75
N ILE A 18 29.20 -23.71 -19.08
CA ILE A 18 28.37 -22.89 -19.96
C ILE A 18 26.88 -23.09 -19.64
N LEU A 19 26.46 -24.34 -19.42
CA LEU A 19 25.08 -24.68 -19.08
C LEU A 19 24.65 -24.07 -17.75
N LEU A 20 25.53 -24.10 -16.73
CA LEU A 20 25.29 -23.47 -15.44
C LEU A 20 25.18 -21.94 -15.54
N ILE A 21 26.05 -21.30 -16.34
CA ILE A 21 25.96 -19.86 -16.59
C ILE A 21 24.63 -19.49 -17.27
N LEU A 22 24.20 -20.29 -18.26
CA LEU A 22 22.92 -20.09 -18.93
C LEU A 22 21.74 -20.26 -17.98
N LEU A 23 21.74 -21.30 -17.14
CA LEU A 23 20.71 -21.54 -16.12
C LEU A 23 20.65 -20.40 -15.10
N SER A 24 21.80 -19.91 -14.64
CA SER A 24 21.87 -18.77 -13.71
C SER A 24 21.35 -17.49 -14.36
N TYR A 25 21.69 -17.25 -15.63
CA TYR A 25 21.20 -16.09 -16.38
C TYR A 25 19.69 -16.15 -16.62
N VAL A 26 19.15 -17.31 -17.02
CA VAL A 26 17.70 -17.52 -17.19
C VAL A 26 16.98 -17.36 -15.86
N SER A 27 17.50 -17.93 -14.78
CA SER A 27 16.92 -17.77 -13.44
C SER A 27 16.93 -16.31 -12.99
N TYR A 28 18.03 -15.58 -13.22
CA TYR A 28 18.13 -14.15 -12.92
C TYR A 28 17.14 -13.32 -13.73
N LYS A 29 16.96 -13.64 -15.01
CA LYS A 29 15.95 -13.01 -15.89
C LYS A 29 14.54 -13.29 -15.40
N ILE A 30 14.21 -14.53 -15.03
CA ILE A 30 12.92 -14.90 -14.46
C ILE A 30 12.66 -14.15 -13.15
N ILE A 31 13.68 -14.00 -12.28
CA ILE A 31 13.57 -13.25 -11.02
C ILE A 31 13.33 -11.76 -11.27
N LEU A 32 14.03 -11.16 -12.24
CA LEU A 32 13.81 -9.76 -12.63
C LEU A 32 12.45 -9.53 -13.31
N ASP A 33 12.02 -10.44 -14.18
CA ASP A 33 10.70 -10.36 -14.81
C ASP A 33 9.57 -10.62 -13.78
N PHE A 34 9.87 -11.27 -12.64
CA PHE A 34 8.99 -11.36 -11.47
C PHE A 34 9.03 -10.15 -10.54
N GLN A 35 9.98 -9.21 -10.70
CA GLN A 35 9.93 -7.90 -10.05
C GLN A 35 8.94 -7.01 -10.81
N GLU A 36 7.69 -7.44 -10.84
CA GLU A 36 6.53 -6.72 -11.38
C GLU A 36 6.37 -5.41 -10.59
N THR A 37 6.80 -4.30 -11.19
CA THR A 37 6.62 -2.96 -10.62
C THR A 37 5.20 -2.50 -10.94
N ASN A 38 4.20 -3.02 -10.23
CA ASN A 38 2.83 -2.51 -10.35
C ASN A 38 2.77 -1.05 -9.89
N GLU A 39 2.91 -0.13 -10.83
CA GLU A 39 2.84 1.29 -10.58
C GLU A 39 1.40 1.78 -10.74
N THR A 40 0.92 2.51 -9.74
CA THR A 40 -0.38 3.16 -9.79
C THR A 40 -0.20 4.65 -10.02
N SER A 41 -0.80 5.16 -11.09
CA SER A 41 -0.86 6.57 -11.45
C SER A 41 -2.29 7.07 -11.38
N ILE A 42 -2.54 8.13 -10.62
CA ILE A 42 -3.86 8.74 -10.48
C ILE A 42 -3.74 10.22 -10.81
N SER A 43 -4.44 10.65 -11.85
CA SER A 43 -4.44 12.04 -12.30
C SER A 43 -5.76 12.72 -12.02
N PHE A 44 -5.69 14.02 -11.69
CA PHE A 44 -6.84 14.83 -11.33
C PHE A 44 -6.95 16.05 -12.24
N SER A 45 -8.18 16.38 -12.63
CA SER A 45 -8.47 17.53 -13.49
C SER A 45 -9.79 18.17 -13.12
N ILE A 46 -9.90 19.47 -13.38
CA ILE A 46 -11.15 20.22 -13.25
C ILE A 46 -11.53 20.72 -14.65
N LYS A 47 -12.77 20.48 -15.05
CA LYS A 47 -13.26 20.87 -16.37
C LYS A 47 -13.27 22.40 -16.49
N PRO A 48 -12.96 22.95 -17.68
CA PRO A 48 -13.08 24.39 -17.92
C PRO A 48 -14.47 24.91 -17.54
N ASN A 49 -14.52 26.14 -17.00
CA ASN A 49 -15.76 26.81 -16.58
C ASN A 49 -16.49 26.16 -15.39
N SER A 50 -15.85 25.26 -14.65
CA SER A 50 -16.40 24.75 -13.39
C SER A 50 -16.16 25.74 -12.25
N ASP A 51 -17.17 25.99 -11.43
CA ASP A 51 -17.07 26.81 -10.21
C ASP A 51 -17.13 25.90 -8.99
N LEU A 52 -15.97 25.33 -8.65
CA LEU A 52 -15.78 24.33 -7.60
C LEU A 52 -14.90 24.88 -6.47
N LYS A 53 -15.05 26.16 -6.12
CA LYS A 53 -14.16 26.88 -5.17
C LYS A 53 -14.16 26.32 -3.75
N ASP A 54 -15.16 25.53 -3.41
CA ASP A 54 -15.32 24.83 -2.14
C ASP A 54 -14.94 23.35 -2.22
N LEU A 55 -14.61 22.84 -3.42
CA LEU A 55 -14.25 21.44 -3.61
C LEU A 55 -12.92 21.11 -2.94
N ARG A 56 -12.96 20.13 -2.05
CA ARG A 56 -11.77 19.45 -1.51
C ARG A 56 -11.84 17.97 -1.82
N ILE A 57 -10.71 17.40 -2.24
CA ILE A 57 -10.58 15.98 -2.53
C ILE A 57 -9.32 15.44 -1.87
N ASN A 58 -9.50 14.39 -1.08
CA ASN A 58 -8.45 13.63 -0.45
C ASN A 58 -8.29 12.28 -1.17
N LEU A 59 -7.03 11.86 -1.33
CA LEU A 59 -6.65 10.53 -1.79
C LEU A 59 -6.06 9.78 -0.60
N TYR A 60 -6.73 8.69 -0.21
CA TYR A 60 -6.28 7.71 0.75
C TYR A 60 -5.61 6.57 0.00
N VAL A 61 -4.40 6.20 0.40
CA VAL A 61 -3.60 5.17 -0.25
C VAL A 61 -3.16 4.16 0.79
N ILE A 62 -3.32 2.87 0.48
CA ILE A 62 -2.82 1.76 1.26
C ILE A 62 -1.76 1.05 0.43
N LYS A 63 -0.61 0.78 1.05
CA LYS A 63 0.50 0.06 0.43
C LYS A 63 0.33 -1.45 0.53
N SER A 64 1.00 -2.11 -0.39
CA SER A 64 0.94 -3.53 -0.63
C SER A 64 2.14 -4.23 0.02
N ASP A 65 3.27 -3.53 0.11
CA ASP A 65 4.30 -3.77 1.10
C ASP A 65 3.84 -3.34 2.51
N SER A 66 4.40 -3.99 3.53
CA SER A 66 3.92 -3.84 4.91
C SER A 66 5.08 -3.73 5.90
N PRO A 67 4.97 -2.90 6.95
CA PRO A 67 6.00 -2.75 7.98
C PRO A 67 6.22 -4.04 8.82
N SER A 68 5.22 -4.91 8.84
CA SER A 68 5.20 -6.21 9.51
C SER A 68 3.96 -6.98 9.02
N GLU A 69 3.81 -8.26 9.38
CA GLU A 69 2.61 -9.04 9.01
C GLU A 69 1.31 -8.54 9.69
N TRP A 70 1.41 -7.63 10.67
CA TRP A 70 0.28 -7.17 11.50
C TRP A 70 -0.30 -5.83 11.08
N TYR A 71 0.43 -5.05 10.30
CA TYR A 71 0.10 -3.66 9.97
C TYR A 71 0.37 -3.38 8.51
N THR A 72 -0.21 -2.30 8.00
CA THR A 72 0.01 -1.83 6.63
C THR A 72 0.48 -0.38 6.65
N TYR A 73 1.10 0.11 5.57
CA TYR A 73 1.29 1.55 5.41
C TYR A 73 0.08 2.20 4.78
N TYR A 74 -0.29 3.37 5.29
CA TYR A 74 -1.29 4.22 4.69
C TYR A 74 -0.80 5.66 4.58
N LYS A 75 -1.34 6.40 3.62
CA LYS A 75 -1.07 7.83 3.41
C LYS A 75 -2.35 8.52 2.95
N VAL A 76 -2.57 9.74 3.43
CA VAL A 76 -3.67 10.59 2.98
C VAL A 76 -3.09 11.90 2.46
N ILE A 77 -3.48 12.32 1.27
CA ILE A 77 -3.06 13.62 0.70
C ILE A 77 -4.26 14.36 0.11
N THR A 78 -4.28 15.68 0.23
CA THR A 78 -5.22 16.50 -0.50
C THR A 78 -4.71 16.74 -1.92
N VAL A 79 -5.49 16.30 -2.92
CA VAL A 79 -5.12 16.37 -4.34
C VAL A 79 -5.82 17.52 -5.06
N ILE A 80 -7.00 17.92 -4.58
CA ILE A 80 -7.69 19.15 -4.98
C ILE A 80 -8.09 19.90 -3.71
N ASN A 81 -7.82 21.20 -3.66
CA ASN A 81 -8.32 22.07 -2.60
C ASN A 81 -8.84 23.37 -3.19
N SER A 82 -10.00 23.80 -2.73
CA SER A 82 -10.68 25.00 -3.21
C SER A 82 -10.77 25.07 -4.74
N GLY A 83 -11.09 23.93 -5.38
CA GLY A 83 -11.22 23.84 -6.84
C GLY A 83 -9.91 24.03 -7.60
N THR A 84 -8.76 23.83 -6.96
CA THR A 84 -7.45 23.82 -7.60
C THR A 84 -6.80 22.46 -7.44
N VAL A 85 -6.32 21.87 -8.54
CA VAL A 85 -5.51 20.64 -8.50
C VAL A 85 -4.14 20.97 -7.92
N LEU A 86 -3.81 20.33 -6.80
CA LEU A 86 -2.53 20.53 -6.11
C LEU A 86 -1.46 19.56 -6.60
N THR A 87 -1.83 18.30 -6.83
CA THR A 87 -0.90 17.26 -7.27
C THR A 87 -1.61 16.09 -7.94
N ASN A 88 -0.85 15.34 -8.74
CA ASN A 88 -1.20 13.99 -9.18
C ASN A 88 -0.47 12.96 -8.31
N PHE A 89 -0.98 11.74 -8.25
CA PHE A 89 -0.38 10.68 -7.44
C PHE A 89 0.27 9.61 -8.32
N LYS A 90 1.44 9.16 -7.91
CA LYS A 90 2.18 8.10 -8.58
C LYS A 90 3.00 7.32 -7.55
N SER A 91 2.74 6.02 -7.42
CA SER A 91 3.50 5.18 -6.48
C SER A 91 3.44 3.70 -6.88
N LYS A 92 4.50 2.96 -6.53
CA LYS A 92 4.54 1.50 -6.63
C LYS A 92 3.90 0.87 -5.41
N TYR A 93 3.52 -0.41 -5.52
CA TYR A 93 3.03 -1.20 -4.40
C TYR A 93 1.77 -0.60 -3.77
N VAL A 94 0.85 -0.07 -4.57
CA VAL A 94 -0.45 0.38 -4.08
C VAL A 94 -1.38 -0.83 -4.03
N LEU A 95 -1.85 -1.17 -2.82
CA LEU A 95 -2.81 -2.24 -2.60
C LEU A 95 -4.22 -1.78 -2.92
N ALA A 96 -4.58 -0.63 -2.36
CA ALA A 96 -5.90 -0.03 -2.47
C ALA A 96 -5.77 1.49 -2.38
N TYR A 97 -6.76 2.18 -2.92
CA TYR A 97 -6.90 3.62 -2.72
C TYR A 97 -8.37 4.02 -2.71
N GLU A 98 -8.66 5.12 -2.03
CA GLU A 98 -9.96 5.77 -2.02
C GLU A 98 -9.78 7.25 -2.33
N VAL A 99 -10.63 7.79 -3.20
CA VAL A 99 -10.76 9.20 -3.49
C VAL A 99 -12.05 9.67 -2.87
N GLU A 100 -11.94 10.54 -1.87
CA GLU A 100 -13.06 11.14 -1.16
C GLU A 100 -13.09 12.64 -1.46
N GLY A 101 -14.25 13.17 -1.79
CA GLY A 101 -14.43 14.55 -2.21
C GLY A 101 -15.71 15.16 -1.67
N ILE A 102 -15.64 16.43 -1.28
CA ILE A 102 -16.77 17.21 -0.80
C ILE A 102 -16.84 18.56 -1.49
N SER A 103 -18.05 18.98 -1.85
CA SER A 103 -18.39 20.35 -2.21
C SER A 103 -19.68 20.73 -1.48
N GLU A 104 -19.54 21.50 -0.41
CA GLU A 104 -20.66 21.98 0.41
C GLU A 104 -21.62 22.86 -0.37
N PHE A 105 -21.10 23.78 -1.19
CA PHE A 105 -21.88 24.71 -2.00
C PHE A 105 -22.76 23.97 -3.00
N ASN A 106 -22.21 22.93 -3.64
CA ASN A 106 -22.96 22.10 -4.59
C ASN A 106 -23.76 20.97 -3.88
N ASN A 107 -23.67 20.85 -2.56
CA ASN A 107 -24.27 19.77 -1.76
C ASN A 107 -23.87 18.36 -2.25
N LEU A 108 -22.59 18.17 -2.58
CA LEU A 108 -22.09 16.95 -3.21
C LEU A 108 -21.03 16.24 -2.36
N TYR A 109 -21.18 14.93 -2.27
CA TYR A 109 -20.18 14.02 -1.71
C TYR A 109 -19.82 12.93 -2.73
N PHE A 110 -18.54 12.68 -2.87
CA PHE A 110 -17.99 11.67 -3.74
C PHE A 110 -17.07 10.77 -2.93
N SER A 111 -17.28 9.46 -3.00
CA SER A 111 -16.30 8.48 -2.54
C SER A 111 -16.26 7.37 -3.55
N THR A 112 -15.11 7.19 -4.18
CA THR A 112 -14.85 6.04 -5.03
C THR A 112 -13.44 5.59 -4.79
N GLY A 113 -13.23 4.29 -4.86
CA GLY A 113 -11.90 3.74 -4.72
C GLY A 113 -11.75 2.51 -5.56
N LEU A 114 -10.51 2.08 -5.63
CA LEU A 114 -10.21 0.71 -5.96
C LEU A 114 -10.17 -0.06 -4.63
N LEU A 115 -11.25 -0.80 -4.37
CA LEU A 115 -11.42 -1.63 -3.17
C LEU A 115 -10.88 -3.06 -3.35
N ASP A 116 -10.39 -3.41 -4.55
CA ASP A 116 -10.08 -4.79 -4.91
C ASP A 116 -8.64 -4.97 -5.38
N ASN A 117 -8.08 -6.15 -5.10
CA ASN A 117 -6.66 -6.44 -4.96
C ASN A 117 -5.87 -6.28 -6.29
N VAL A 118 -5.17 -5.13 -6.48
CA VAL A 118 -4.33 -4.88 -7.69
C VAL A 118 -3.20 -5.91 -7.82
N PHE A 119 -2.83 -6.64 -6.78
CA PHE A 119 -1.84 -7.72 -6.88
C PHE A 119 -2.22 -8.86 -7.84
N SER A 120 -3.48 -8.97 -8.25
CA SER A 120 -3.88 -9.87 -9.34
C SER A 120 -3.47 -9.35 -10.73
N ARG A 121 -3.17 -8.06 -10.85
CA ARG A 121 -2.84 -7.37 -12.10
C ARG A 121 -1.34 -7.19 -12.16
N LYS A 122 -0.70 -7.89 -13.09
CA LYS A 122 0.74 -7.82 -13.35
C LYS A 122 1.10 -6.60 -14.23
N GLU A 123 0.36 -5.51 -14.08
CA GLU A 123 0.35 -4.38 -15.02
C GLU A 123 0.18 -3.05 -14.28
N ASP A 124 0.79 -2.01 -14.85
CA ASP A 124 0.61 -0.63 -14.39
C ASP A 124 -0.86 -0.21 -14.47
N TYR A 125 -1.31 0.51 -13.45
CA TYR A 125 -2.68 0.96 -13.33
C TYR A 125 -2.74 2.48 -13.41
N SER A 126 -3.58 3.00 -14.31
CA SER A 126 -3.75 4.44 -14.50
C SER A 126 -5.22 4.84 -14.48
N VAL A 127 -5.55 5.84 -13.67
CA VAL A 127 -6.92 6.38 -13.55
C VAL A 127 -6.89 7.89 -13.63
N ASN A 128 -7.87 8.44 -14.33
CA ASN A 128 -8.04 9.88 -14.49
C ASN A 128 -9.40 10.29 -13.92
N TYR A 129 -9.38 11.13 -12.89
CA TYR A 129 -10.56 11.77 -12.34
C TYR A 129 -10.73 13.17 -12.93
N SER A 130 -11.95 13.49 -13.36
CA SER A 130 -12.30 14.80 -13.92
C SER A 130 -13.54 15.33 -13.23
N PHE A 131 -13.42 16.49 -12.60
CA PHE A 131 -14.47 17.12 -11.81
C PHE A 131 -15.11 18.28 -12.56
N GLN A 132 -16.43 18.41 -12.42
CA GLN A 132 -17.27 19.48 -12.96
C GLN A 132 -18.41 19.77 -11.98
N ASN A 133 -19.16 20.87 -12.19
CA ASN A 133 -20.19 21.35 -11.24
C ASN A 133 -21.23 20.30 -10.80
N ASP A 134 -21.62 19.38 -11.70
CA ASP A 134 -22.56 18.31 -11.39
C ASP A 134 -21.88 16.93 -11.54
N PHE A 135 -20.98 16.62 -10.61
CA PHE A 135 -20.32 15.31 -10.62
C PHE A 135 -21.26 14.15 -10.20
N VAL A 136 -22.49 14.44 -9.74
CA VAL A 136 -23.54 13.43 -9.44
C VAL A 136 -23.96 12.67 -10.68
N ARG A 137 -24.10 13.38 -11.81
CA ARG A 137 -24.52 12.76 -13.07
C ARG A 137 -23.46 11.86 -13.70
N MET A 138 -22.22 11.89 -13.21
CA MET A 138 -21.11 11.18 -13.86
C MET A 138 -20.81 9.81 -13.26
N ASN A 139 -21.20 9.51 -12.01
CA ASN A 139 -20.79 8.29 -11.33
C ASN A 139 -21.82 7.79 -10.31
N GLN A 140 -22.09 6.47 -10.31
CA GLN A 140 -22.92 5.79 -9.31
C GLN A 140 -22.40 5.94 -7.87
N ALA A 141 -21.16 6.39 -7.71
CA ALA A 141 -20.45 6.59 -6.45
C ALA A 141 -20.69 7.97 -5.79
N THR A 142 -21.46 8.85 -6.41
CA THR A 142 -21.74 10.20 -5.88
C THR A 142 -23.06 10.21 -5.11
N LYS A 143 -23.06 10.80 -3.92
CA LYS A 143 -24.27 11.01 -3.10
C LYS A 143 -24.49 12.50 -2.86
N LYS A 144 -25.72 12.89 -2.55
CA LYS A 144 -25.97 14.24 -2.04
C LYS A 144 -25.40 14.33 -0.62
N TYR A 145 -24.76 15.44 -0.33
CA TYR A 145 -24.19 15.71 0.98
C TYR A 145 -25.26 15.74 2.08
N SER A 146 -26.45 16.24 1.77
CA SER A 146 -27.65 16.21 2.62
C SER A 146 -28.12 14.82 3.04
N ASP A 147 -27.70 13.77 2.32
CA ASP A 147 -28.15 12.40 2.56
C ASP A 147 -27.14 11.61 3.41
N LEU A 148 -26.09 12.28 3.91
CA LEU A 148 -25.12 11.70 4.82
C LEU A 148 -25.60 11.84 6.26
N ASP A 149 -25.62 10.72 7.00
CA ASP A 149 -26.02 10.68 8.41
C ASP A 149 -25.12 11.54 9.32
N ASN A 150 -23.92 11.90 8.85
CA ASN A 150 -22.97 12.78 9.53
C ASN A 150 -22.36 13.78 8.54
N ILE A 151 -22.19 15.02 8.98
CA ILE A 151 -21.42 16.06 8.29
C ILE A 151 -19.96 15.60 8.20
N VAL A 152 -19.52 15.23 7.00
CA VAL A 152 -18.11 14.90 6.73
C VAL A 152 -17.35 16.20 6.49
N ASP A 153 -16.39 16.53 7.37
CA ASP A 153 -15.42 17.61 7.12
C ASP A 153 -14.10 16.98 6.68
N LEU A 154 -13.73 17.18 5.41
CA LEU A 154 -12.46 16.68 4.89
C LEU A 154 -11.32 17.55 5.37
N LYS A 155 -10.48 17.02 6.26
CA LYS A 155 -9.24 17.70 6.67
C LYS A 155 -8.31 17.93 5.49
N PHE A 156 -7.53 19.01 5.56
CA PHE A 156 -6.46 19.28 4.61
C PHE A 156 -5.19 18.52 4.99
N TYR A 157 -4.61 17.81 4.01
CA TYR A 157 -3.36 17.06 4.13
C TYR A 157 -2.39 17.54 3.05
N ASP A 158 -1.32 18.26 3.44
CA ASP A 158 -0.36 18.79 2.47
C ASP A 158 0.35 17.65 1.72
N PRO A 159 0.25 17.58 0.37
CA PRO A 159 0.83 16.50 -0.40
C PRO A 159 2.36 16.43 -0.34
N ASN A 160 3.03 17.54 -0.02
CA ASN A 160 4.49 17.64 0.01
C ASN A 160 5.09 17.18 1.34
N THR A 161 4.36 17.33 2.44
CA THR A 161 4.86 17.02 3.79
C THR A 161 4.26 15.76 4.38
N THR A 162 3.12 15.28 3.88
CA THR A 162 2.46 14.10 4.46
C THR A 162 3.23 12.82 4.12
N LEU A 163 3.61 12.08 5.15
CA LEU A 163 4.37 10.83 5.07
C LEU A 163 3.46 9.61 5.24
N TYR A 164 3.94 8.44 4.80
CA TYR A 164 3.30 7.16 5.13
C TYR A 164 3.32 6.91 6.64
N GLN A 165 2.22 6.37 7.14
CA GLN A 165 2.03 6.00 8.54
C GLN A 165 1.70 4.51 8.63
N ILE A 166 1.99 3.91 9.78
CA ILE A 166 1.65 2.51 10.06
C ILE A 166 0.25 2.48 10.66
N THR A 167 -0.66 1.69 10.08
CA THR A 167 -2.03 1.54 10.57
C THR A 167 -2.07 1.05 12.02
N ASP A 168 -3.21 1.22 12.67
CA ASP A 168 -3.51 0.47 13.88
C ASP A 168 -3.69 -1.02 13.55
N ILE A 169 -3.54 -1.88 14.57
CA ILE A 169 -3.82 -3.30 14.39
C ILE A 169 -5.33 -3.49 14.14
N SER A 170 -5.68 -4.32 13.16
CA SER A 170 -7.08 -4.72 12.96
C SER A 170 -7.54 -5.64 14.08
N ASP A 171 -8.85 -5.67 14.34
CA ASP A 171 -9.42 -6.57 15.34
C ASP A 171 -9.15 -8.05 15.02
N GLU A 172 -9.16 -8.41 13.73
CA GLU A 172 -8.82 -9.75 13.25
C GLU A 172 -7.37 -10.12 13.57
N ASN A 173 -6.41 -9.24 13.24
CA ASN A 173 -5.00 -9.46 13.54
C ASN A 173 -4.76 -9.52 15.06
N LEU A 174 -5.44 -8.67 15.84
CA LEU A 174 -5.35 -8.70 17.30
C LEU A 174 -5.91 -10.00 17.87
N LEU A 175 -7.03 -10.49 17.36
CA LEU A 175 -7.61 -11.78 17.75
C LEU A 175 -6.67 -12.93 17.41
N PHE A 176 -6.06 -12.91 16.23
CA PHE A 176 -5.08 -13.91 15.81
C PHE A 176 -3.82 -13.89 16.70
N LEU A 177 -3.31 -12.72 17.07
CA LEU A 177 -2.21 -12.62 18.03
C LEU A 177 -2.59 -13.22 19.40
N GLN A 178 -3.86 -13.14 19.80
CA GLN A 178 -4.35 -13.73 21.05
C GLN A 178 -4.37 -15.27 21.04
N THR A 179 -4.31 -15.91 19.87
CA THR A 179 -4.23 -17.38 19.78
C THR A 179 -2.79 -17.90 19.91
N LYS A 180 -1.78 -17.02 19.85
CA LYS A 180 -0.36 -17.39 19.91
C LYS A 180 0.13 -17.47 21.36
N SER A 181 0.96 -18.46 21.64
CA SER A 181 1.67 -18.56 22.92
C SER A 181 2.68 -17.43 23.09
N PHE A 182 3.10 -17.20 24.34
CA PHE A 182 4.17 -16.25 24.65
C PHE A 182 5.43 -16.53 23.83
N ASP A 183 5.84 -17.80 23.70
CA ASP A 183 7.05 -18.18 23.00
C ASP A 183 6.98 -17.90 21.49
N GLU A 184 5.83 -18.13 20.87
CA GLU A 184 5.59 -17.79 19.46
C GLU A 184 5.62 -16.28 19.25
N LEU A 185 4.98 -15.51 20.13
CA LEU A 185 4.94 -14.05 20.06
C LEU A 185 6.31 -13.38 20.18
N LYS A 186 7.33 -14.06 20.74
CA LYS A 186 8.71 -13.54 20.74
C LYS A 186 9.31 -13.53 19.34
N ASN A 187 8.88 -14.43 18.47
CA ASN A 187 9.55 -14.71 17.18
C ASN A 187 8.83 -14.10 15.98
N VAL A 188 7.59 -13.65 16.13
CA VAL A 188 6.85 -12.97 15.04
C VAL A 188 7.45 -11.62 14.66
N THR A 189 7.00 -11.03 13.55
CA THR A 189 7.41 -9.67 13.16
C THR A 189 6.99 -8.62 14.21
N LYS A 190 7.53 -7.40 14.12
CA LYS A 190 7.39 -6.38 15.17
C LYS A 190 5.92 -6.05 15.47
N ILE A 191 5.55 -6.05 16.75
CA ILE A 191 4.25 -5.59 17.26
C ILE A 191 4.45 -4.27 18.03
N LYS A 192 3.55 -3.29 17.86
CA LYS A 192 3.54 -2.04 18.65
C LYS A 192 3.29 -2.35 20.12
N SER A 193 3.95 -1.60 21.00
CA SER A 193 3.84 -1.79 22.46
C SER A 193 2.40 -1.61 22.97
N GLU A 194 1.65 -0.69 22.39
CA GLU A 194 0.24 -0.45 22.73
C GLU A 194 -0.64 -1.66 22.41
N ASP A 195 -0.35 -2.41 21.34
CA ASP A 195 -1.12 -3.60 20.96
C ASP A 195 -0.75 -4.82 21.80
N ILE A 196 0.51 -4.94 22.22
CA ILE A 196 0.92 -5.98 23.18
C ILE A 196 0.13 -5.85 24.49
N SER A 197 -0.18 -4.62 24.92
CA SER A 197 -0.97 -4.39 26.13
C SER A 197 -2.40 -4.97 26.04
N LYS A 198 -2.95 -5.04 24.82
CA LYS A 198 -4.30 -5.54 24.53
C LYS A 198 -4.40 -7.08 24.54
N LEU A 199 -3.28 -7.82 24.57
CA LEU A 199 -3.25 -9.29 24.57
C LEU A 199 -3.72 -9.87 25.92
N LYS A 200 -5.02 -10.16 26.04
CA LYS A 200 -5.65 -10.49 27.34
C LYS A 200 -5.21 -11.84 27.95
N HIS A 201 -4.74 -12.77 27.12
CA HIS A 201 -4.31 -14.11 27.56
C HIS A 201 -2.93 -14.13 28.22
N LEU A 202 -2.16 -13.04 28.09
CA LEU A 202 -0.83 -12.93 28.68
C LEU A 202 -0.86 -12.26 30.05
N THR A 203 0.01 -12.72 30.94
CA THR A 203 0.29 -12.07 32.21
C THR A 203 0.98 -10.71 32.01
N ASN A 204 0.92 -9.85 33.01
CA ASN A 204 1.62 -8.55 32.96
C ASN A 204 3.14 -8.71 32.81
N SER A 205 3.74 -9.70 33.47
CA SER A 205 5.18 -10.00 33.34
C SER A 205 5.57 -10.39 31.92
N GLU A 206 4.73 -11.19 31.25
CA GLU A 206 4.93 -11.57 29.86
C GLU A 206 4.79 -10.37 28.92
N LYS A 207 3.77 -9.52 29.11
CA LYS A 207 3.59 -8.29 28.32
C LYS A 207 4.80 -7.37 28.41
N VAL A 208 5.30 -7.11 29.63
CA VAL A 208 6.50 -6.29 29.85
C VAL A 208 7.71 -6.88 29.13
N SER A 209 7.85 -8.21 29.16
CA SER A 209 8.97 -8.90 28.50
C SER A 209 8.85 -8.85 26.98
N LEU A 210 7.64 -9.05 26.43
CA LEU A 210 7.37 -8.92 25.00
C LEU A 210 7.61 -7.50 24.49
N VAL A 211 7.18 -6.47 25.22
CA VAL A 211 7.46 -5.08 24.86
C VAL A 211 8.97 -4.84 24.74
N LYS A 212 9.78 -5.35 25.68
CA LYS A 212 11.25 -5.23 25.58
C LYS A 212 11.80 -5.90 24.32
N ILE A 213 11.33 -7.10 24.00
CA ILE A 213 11.77 -7.86 22.82
C ILE A 213 11.38 -7.13 21.53
N HIS A 214 10.13 -6.68 21.42
CA HIS A 214 9.62 -6.03 20.21
C HIS A 214 10.12 -4.59 20.04
N ASN A 215 10.52 -3.91 21.11
CA ASN A 215 11.22 -2.63 21.02
C ASN A 215 12.61 -2.75 20.38
N ALA A 216 13.27 -3.91 20.50
CA ALA A 216 14.54 -4.17 19.83
C ALA A 216 14.39 -4.50 18.33
N LYS A 217 13.18 -4.87 17.89
CA LYS A 217 12.87 -5.09 16.47
C LYS A 217 12.62 -3.75 15.76
N GLN A 218 12.82 -3.73 14.45
CA GLN A 218 12.47 -2.59 13.61
C GLN A 218 11.26 -2.95 12.75
N PHE A 219 10.43 -1.95 12.46
CA PHE A 219 9.51 -2.10 11.33
C PHE A 219 10.32 -2.06 10.05
N GLU A 220 9.84 -2.76 9.03
CA GLU A 220 10.36 -2.58 7.69
C GLU A 220 10.13 -1.12 7.26
N LYS A 221 10.74 -0.73 6.14
CA LYS A 221 10.51 0.59 5.54
C LYS A 221 9.63 0.42 4.30
N PRO A 222 8.81 1.43 3.94
CA PRO A 222 8.06 1.38 2.69
C PRO A 222 9.01 1.19 1.51
N LEU A 223 8.62 0.34 0.57
CA LEU A 223 9.29 0.19 -0.72
C LEU A 223 8.85 1.33 -1.65
N GLU A 224 9.81 2.15 -2.09
CA GLU A 224 9.61 3.24 -3.07
C GLU A 224 10.62 3.14 -4.22
#